data_AF-A0A3Q3WLG7-F1
#
_entry.id   AF-A0A3Q3WLG7-F1
#
_cell.length_a   1.000
_cell.length_b   1.000
_cell.length_c   1.000
_cell.angle_alpha   90.00
_cell.angle_beta   90.00
_cell.angle_gamma   90.00
#
_symmetry.space_group_name_H-M   'P 1'
#
loop_
_entity.id
_entity.type
_entity.pdbx_description
1 polymer ?
#
loop_
_entity_poly.entity_id
_entity_poly.type
_entity_poly.pdbx_seq_one_letter_code
_entity_poly.pdbx_strand_id
1 'polypeptide(L)'
;MARTKQTARKSTGGKAPRKQLATKAARKSAPATGGVKKPHRYRPGTVALREIRRYQKSTELLIRKLPFQRLVREIAQDFKTDLRFQTGMSVLGSLGVLYQTGIKNYIQIISISSDCFNVGGS
;
A
#
# COMPACT_ATOMS: atom_id res chain seq x y z
N MET A 1 23.93 47.55 -33.47
CA MET A 1 23.64 47.34 -32.04
C MET A 1 22.54 46.28 -31.91
N ALA A 2 22.83 45.15 -31.27
CA ALA A 2 21.82 44.17 -30.87
C ALA A 2 22.10 43.75 -29.43
N ARG A 3 21.08 43.83 -28.57
CA ARG A 3 21.17 43.63 -27.11
C ARG A 3 20.48 42.32 -26.74
N THR A 4 20.99 41.70 -25.66
CA THR A 4 20.34 40.75 -24.72
C THR A 4 20.47 39.25 -25.05
N LYS A 5 20.62 38.32 -24.08
CA LYS A 5 20.66 38.36 -22.60
C LYS A 5 21.34 37.04 -22.15
N GLN A 6 22.50 37.09 -21.49
CA GLN A 6 23.04 35.92 -20.80
C GLN A 6 22.34 35.80 -19.44
N THR A 7 21.40 34.86 -19.31
CA THR A 7 20.85 34.53 -17.98
C THR A 7 21.80 33.59 -17.28
N ALA A 8 22.34 34.00 -16.13
CA ALA A 8 23.17 33.15 -15.29
C ALA A 8 22.34 31.97 -14.75
N ARG A 9 22.43 30.80 -15.38
CA ARG A 9 22.07 29.53 -14.75
C ARG A 9 23.28 29.04 -13.96
N LYS A 10 23.12 28.86 -12.65
CA LYS A 10 24.12 28.18 -11.81
C LYS A 10 24.20 26.72 -12.25
N SER A 11 25.31 26.33 -12.88
CA SER A 11 25.68 24.93 -13.08
C SER A 11 26.38 24.43 -11.81
N THR A 12 25.63 23.92 -10.83
CA THR A 12 26.26 23.10 -9.78
C THR A 12 26.50 21.71 -10.36
N GLY A 13 27.68 21.55 -10.95
CA GLY A 13 28.23 20.27 -11.38
C GLY A 13 28.41 19.31 -10.21
N GLY A 14 28.46 18.02 -10.56
CA GLY A 14 28.48 16.88 -9.67
C GLY A 14 29.48 16.98 -8.53
N LYS A 15 29.06 16.44 -7.38
CA LYS A 15 29.80 16.39 -6.12
C LYS A 15 31.04 15.50 -6.28
N ALA A 16 32.24 16.07 -6.13
CA ALA A 16 33.49 15.32 -6.16
C ALA A 16 33.66 14.42 -4.90
N PRO A 17 34.36 13.29 -4.98
CA PRO A 17 34.48 12.34 -3.87
C PRO A 17 35.57 12.81 -2.90
N ARG A 18 35.19 13.21 -1.68
CA ARG A 18 36.16 13.59 -0.65
C ARG A 18 36.37 12.44 0.35
N LYS A 19 37.64 12.03 0.47
CA LYS A 19 38.19 11.03 1.41
C LYS A 19 37.84 11.38 2.86
N GLN A 20 37.59 10.34 3.65
CA GLN A 20 37.03 10.35 5.01
C GLN A 20 37.88 11.11 6.04
N LEU A 21 37.21 12.01 6.77
CA LEU A 21 37.56 12.36 8.15
C LEU A 21 36.24 12.28 8.94
N ALA A 22 36.22 11.44 9.97
CA ALA A 22 35.05 11.18 10.80
C ALA A 22 34.58 12.48 11.46
N THR A 23 33.52 13.05 10.90
CA THR A 23 32.76 14.13 11.54
C THR A 23 31.43 13.56 11.97
N LYS A 24 31.29 13.48 13.29
CA LYS A 24 30.10 13.21 14.08
C LYS A 24 28.84 13.66 13.33
N ALA A 25 27.91 12.73 13.11
CA ALA A 25 26.67 12.98 12.39
C ALA A 25 25.86 14.10 13.07
N ALA A 26 26.04 15.33 12.60
CA ALA A 26 25.09 16.40 12.83
C ALA A 26 23.81 15.99 12.11
N ARG A 27 22.86 15.44 12.88
CA ARG A 27 21.49 15.23 12.46
C ARG A 27 21.02 16.52 11.78
N LYS A 28 20.44 16.39 10.59
CA LYS A 28 19.84 17.52 9.85
C LYS A 28 18.99 18.34 10.82
N SER A 29 19.51 19.49 11.26
CA SER A 29 18.70 20.50 11.90
C SER A 29 17.70 21.01 10.87
N ALA A 30 16.48 21.25 11.34
CA ALA A 30 15.36 21.70 10.52
C ALA A 30 15.76 22.88 9.63
N PRO A 31 15.22 22.99 8.40
CA PRO A 31 15.45 24.17 7.59
C PRO A 31 14.92 25.40 8.32
N ALA A 32 15.82 26.34 8.60
CA ALA A 32 15.49 27.66 9.11
C ALA A 32 14.57 28.36 8.09
N THR A 33 13.37 28.74 8.56
CA THR A 33 12.43 29.68 7.92
C THR A 33 12.17 29.43 6.43
N GLY A 34 11.32 28.45 6.15
CA GLY A 34 10.61 28.28 4.89
C GLY A 34 9.48 27.28 5.12
N GLY A 35 8.23 27.71 4.97
CA GLY A 35 7.03 26.99 5.41
C GLY A 35 7.09 25.48 5.21
N VAL A 36 6.74 24.73 6.26
CA VAL A 36 6.73 23.26 6.25
C VAL A 36 6.02 22.78 4.99
N LYS A 37 6.75 22.09 4.10
CA LYS A 37 6.17 21.51 2.89
C LYS A 37 5.01 20.63 3.33
N LYS A 38 3.79 20.96 2.88
CA LYS A 38 2.58 20.21 3.23
C LYS A 38 2.83 18.72 2.93
N PRO A 39 2.44 17.81 3.84
CA PRO A 39 2.51 16.38 3.57
C PRO A 39 1.78 16.08 2.25
N HIS A 40 2.44 15.32 1.37
CA HIS A 40 1.83 14.94 0.11
C HIS A 40 0.64 14.03 0.37
N ARG A 41 -0.56 14.45 -0.03
CA ARG A 41 -1.79 13.67 0.05
C ARG A 41 -2.19 13.23 -1.36
N TYR A 42 -2.40 11.93 -1.54
CA TYR A 42 -2.89 11.38 -2.80
C TYR A 42 -4.33 11.84 -3.06
N ARG A 43 -4.70 11.94 -4.35
CA ARG A 43 -6.10 12.18 -4.75
C ARG A 43 -6.95 10.99 -4.30
N PRO A 44 -8.25 11.22 -3.95
CA PRO A 44 -9.17 10.12 -3.69
C PRO A 44 -9.15 9.13 -4.88
N GLY A 45 -9.27 7.84 -4.59
CA GLY A 45 -9.17 6.77 -5.60
C GLY A 45 -7.74 6.31 -5.94
N THR A 46 -6.71 7.15 -5.79
CA THR A 46 -5.32 6.76 -6.17
C THR A 46 -4.77 5.62 -5.31
N VAL A 47 -5.06 5.63 -4.00
CA VAL A 47 -4.62 4.56 -3.08
C VAL A 47 -5.44 3.29 -3.31
N ALA A 48 -6.76 3.43 -3.52
CA ALA A 48 -7.65 2.31 -3.79
C ALA A 48 -7.24 1.53 -5.05
N LEU A 49 -6.97 2.22 -6.16
CA LEU A 49 -6.51 1.58 -7.41
C LEU A 49 -5.17 0.84 -7.23
N ARG A 50 -4.27 1.38 -6.39
CA ARG A 50 -2.99 0.73 -6.08
C ARG A 50 -3.20 -0.56 -5.27
N GLU A 51 -4.08 -0.53 -4.29
CA GLU A 51 -4.43 -1.68 -3.46
C GLU A 51 -5.12 -2.78 -4.30
N ILE A 52 -6.06 -2.41 -5.18
CA ILE A 52 -6.70 -3.35 -6.12
C ILE A 52 -5.65 -4.09 -6.95
N ARG A 53 -4.73 -3.35 -7.59
CA ARG A 53 -3.64 -3.93 -8.38
C ARG A 53 -2.72 -4.83 -7.55
N ARG A 54 -2.41 -4.44 -6.31
CA ARG A 54 -1.58 -5.24 -5.38
C ARG A 54 -2.26 -6.56 -5.01
N TYR A 55 -3.54 -6.54 -4.69
CA TYR A 55 -4.29 -7.71 -4.23
C TYR A 55 -4.71 -8.66 -5.35
N GLN A 56 -4.82 -8.15 -6.59
CA GLN A 56 -4.98 -8.97 -7.78
C GLN A 56 -3.67 -9.67 -8.17
N LYS A 57 -2.51 -9.02 -7.96
CA LYS A 57 -1.20 -9.61 -8.26
C LYS A 57 -0.73 -10.65 -7.22
N SER A 58 -1.20 -10.54 -5.98
CA SER A 58 -0.73 -11.36 -4.86
C SER A 58 -1.84 -12.25 -4.29
N THR A 59 -1.44 -13.41 -3.76
CA THR A 59 -2.35 -14.38 -3.14
C THR A 59 -2.35 -14.33 -1.61
N GLU A 60 -1.81 -13.25 -1.02
CA GLU A 60 -1.86 -13.08 0.45
C GLU A 60 -3.31 -12.98 0.95
N LEU A 61 -3.53 -13.51 2.15
CA LEU A 61 -4.82 -13.43 2.84
C LEU A 61 -5.03 -11.99 3.32
N LEU A 62 -6.21 -11.42 3.05
CA LEU A 62 -6.54 -10.05 3.50
C LEU A 62 -6.89 -10.02 4.99
N ILE A 63 -7.36 -11.14 5.53
CA ILE A 63 -7.73 -11.31 6.93
C ILE A 63 -6.63 -12.10 7.65
N ARG A 64 -6.26 -11.65 8.86
CA ARG A 64 -5.28 -12.35 9.71
C ARG A 64 -5.82 -13.73 10.11
N LYS A 65 -4.97 -14.76 10.06
CA LYS A 65 -5.35 -16.15 10.34
C LYS A 65 -5.92 -16.36 11.76
N LEU A 66 -5.27 -15.79 12.78
CA LEU A 66 -5.60 -16.04 14.19
C LEU A 66 -6.98 -15.51 14.63
N PRO A 67 -7.39 -14.25 14.36
CA PRO A 67 -8.72 -13.78 14.75
C PRO A 67 -9.84 -14.52 14.02
N PHE A 68 -9.68 -14.82 12.72
CA PHE A 68 -10.64 -15.60 11.96
C PHE A 68 -10.78 -17.03 12.51
N GLN A 69 -9.66 -17.61 12.94
CA GLN A 69 -9.66 -18.92 13.60
C GLN A 69 -10.41 -18.94 14.92
N ARG A 70 -10.30 -17.87 15.72
CA ARG A 70 -11.04 -17.76 16.99
C ARG A 70 -12.54 -17.69 16.73
N LEU A 71 -12.96 -16.85 15.78
CA LEU A 71 -14.37 -16.69 15.41
C LEU A 71 -14.99 -18.01 14.92
N VAL A 72 -14.30 -18.77 14.07
CA VAL A 72 -14.84 -20.05 13.60
C VAL A 72 -14.92 -21.09 14.73
N ARG A 73 -14.00 -21.05 15.70
CA ARG A 73 -14.06 -21.94 16.87
C ARG A 73 -15.20 -21.56 17.81
N GLU A 74 -15.41 -20.27 18.03
CA GLU A 74 -16.53 -19.73 18.82
C GLU A 74 -17.86 -20.23 18.26
N ILE A 75 -18.13 -19.97 16.98
CA ILE A 75 -19.36 -20.43 16.31
C ILE A 75 -19.51 -21.95 16.36
N ALA A 76 -18.43 -22.70 16.10
CA ALA A 76 -18.49 -24.16 16.09
C ALA A 76 -18.79 -24.74 17.49
N GLN A 77 -18.30 -24.08 18.54
CA GLN A 77 -18.51 -24.50 19.92
C GLN A 77 -19.97 -24.33 20.37
N ASP A 78 -20.71 -23.37 19.78
CA ASP A 78 -22.15 -23.21 20.01
C ASP A 78 -22.98 -24.40 19.49
N PHE A 79 -22.49 -25.13 18.49
CA PHE A 79 -23.18 -26.30 17.93
C PHE A 79 -22.80 -27.61 18.60
N LYS A 80 -21.53 -27.76 19.01
CA LYS A 80 -21.05 -28.97 19.68
C LYS A 80 -19.86 -28.65 20.58
N THR A 81 -20.00 -28.95 21.87
CA THR A 81 -18.89 -28.93 22.83
C THR A 81 -17.94 -30.10 22.51
N ASP A 82 -16.63 -29.86 22.53
CA ASP A 82 -15.53 -30.83 22.25
C ASP A 82 -15.14 -31.07 20.78
N LEU A 83 -15.32 -30.07 19.90
CA LEU A 83 -14.73 -30.11 18.56
C LEU A 83 -13.20 -29.94 18.62
N ARG A 84 -12.47 -31.01 18.28
CA ARG A 84 -11.01 -31.00 18.15
C ARG A 84 -10.61 -30.60 16.73
N PHE A 85 -10.03 -29.42 16.59
CA PHE A 85 -9.47 -28.95 15.33
C PHE A 85 -8.00 -29.37 15.21
N GLN A 86 -7.67 -30.11 14.15
CA GLN A 86 -6.30 -30.56 13.89
C GLN A 86 -5.37 -29.35 13.65
N THR A 87 -4.24 -29.30 14.37
CA THR A 87 -3.30 -28.16 14.40
C THR A 87 -2.66 -27.81 13.05
N GLY A 88 -2.62 -28.77 12.11
CA GLY A 88 -2.18 -28.56 10.72
C GLY A 88 -3.31 -28.32 9.73
N MET A 89 -4.55 -28.60 10.11
CA MET A 89 -5.72 -28.30 9.31
C MET A 89 -6.11 -26.86 9.60
N SER A 90 -5.60 -25.94 8.79
CA SER A 90 -6.39 -24.74 8.54
C SER A 90 -7.70 -25.22 7.91
N VAL A 91 -8.70 -25.59 8.70
CA VAL A 91 -10.11 -25.73 8.26
C VAL A 91 -10.59 -24.41 7.62
N LEU A 92 -9.88 -23.33 7.90
CA LEU A 92 -9.97 -21.98 7.32
C LEU A 92 -9.17 -21.80 6.02
N GLY A 93 -8.36 -22.77 5.63
CA GLY A 93 -7.47 -22.69 4.47
C GLY A 93 -8.29 -22.73 3.20
N SER A 94 -9.11 -23.76 3.01
CA SER A 94 -9.95 -23.90 1.81
C SER A 94 -11.15 -22.94 1.83
N LEU A 95 -11.96 -22.91 2.89
CA LEU A 95 -13.13 -22.01 2.98
C LEU A 95 -12.73 -20.54 3.08
N GLY A 96 -11.67 -20.20 3.82
CA GLY A 96 -11.17 -18.83 3.92
C GLY A 96 -10.49 -18.37 2.64
N VAL A 97 -9.79 -19.24 1.92
CA VAL A 97 -9.28 -18.91 0.57
C VAL A 97 -10.44 -18.73 -0.40
N LEU A 98 -11.47 -19.58 -0.39
CA LEU A 98 -12.64 -19.45 -1.27
C LEU A 98 -13.47 -18.19 -0.99
N TYR A 99 -13.68 -17.85 0.28
CA TYR A 99 -14.35 -16.59 0.67
C TYR A 99 -13.53 -15.38 0.23
N GLN A 100 -12.20 -15.45 0.40
CA GLN A 100 -11.32 -14.35 0.04
C GLN A 100 -11.12 -14.21 -1.47
N THR A 101 -11.08 -15.31 -2.23
CA THR A 101 -11.09 -15.28 -3.69
C THR A 101 -12.44 -14.79 -4.20
N GLY A 102 -13.55 -15.13 -3.55
CA GLY A 102 -14.86 -14.54 -3.79
C GLY A 102 -14.85 -13.01 -3.63
N ILE A 103 -14.28 -12.49 -2.54
CA ILE A 103 -14.10 -11.05 -2.32
C ILE A 103 -13.20 -10.42 -3.40
N LYS A 104 -12.10 -11.08 -3.78
CA LYS A 104 -11.20 -10.57 -4.83
C LYS A 104 -11.90 -10.53 -6.21
N ASN A 105 -12.69 -11.55 -6.54
CA ASN A 105 -13.50 -11.61 -7.75
C ASN A 105 -14.60 -10.53 -7.75
N TYR A 106 -15.27 -10.32 -6.60
CA TYR A 106 -16.25 -9.25 -6.43
C TYR A 106 -15.64 -7.85 -6.61
N ILE A 107 -14.45 -7.61 -6.03
CA ILE A 107 -13.69 -6.37 -6.23
C ILE A 107 -13.28 -6.21 -7.70
N GLN A 108 -12.92 -7.28 -8.38
CA GLN A 108 -12.61 -7.25 -9.81
C GLN A 108 -13.83 -6.90 -10.66
N ILE A 109 -15.00 -7.45 -10.34
CA ILE A 109 -16.28 -7.09 -10.99
C ILE A 109 -16.57 -5.59 -10.79
N ILE A 110 -16.44 -5.07 -9.56
CA ILE A 110 -16.63 -3.64 -9.28
C ILE A 110 -15.61 -2.77 -10.02
N SER A 111 -14.34 -3.18 -10.09
CA SER A 111 -13.29 -2.45 -10.82
C SER A 111 -13.64 -2.35 -12.31
N ILE A 112 -14.05 -3.46 -12.93
CA ILE A 112 -14.46 -3.49 -14.34
C ILE A 112 -15.67 -2.56 -14.55
N SER A 113 -16.69 -2.62 -13.67
CA SER A 113 -17.85 -1.72 -13.75
C SER A 113 -17.49 -0.24 -13.54
N SER A 114 -16.49 0.06 -12.69
CA SER A 114 -16.03 1.43 -12.44
C SER A 114 -15.18 2.00 -13.58
N ASP A 115 -14.43 1.14 -14.28
CA ASP A 115 -13.71 1.48 -15.51
C ASP A 115 -14.70 1.69 -16.67
N CYS A 116 -15.76 0.87 -16.78
CA CYS A 116 -16.88 1.13 -17.70
C CYS A 116 -17.60 2.46 -17.42
N PHE A 117 -17.70 2.87 -16.15
CA PHE A 117 -18.33 4.13 -15.77
C PHE A 117 -17.43 5.36 -16.03
N ASN A 118 -16.11 5.24 -15.85
CA ASN A 118 -15.17 6.34 -16.12
C ASN A 118 -14.85 6.54 -17.61
N VAL A 119 -15.04 5.53 -18.47
CA VAL A 119 -14.91 5.69 -19.94
C VAL A 119 -16.13 6.40 -20.55
N GLY A 120 -17.22 6.58 -19.78
CA GLY A 120 -18.43 7.31 -20.19
C GLY A 120 -18.55 8.74 -19.63
N GLY A 121 -17.53 9.25 -18.92
CA GLY A 121 -17.51 10.62 -18.38
C GLY A 121 -16.57 11.50 -19.20
N SER A 122 -17.16 12.41 -19.96
CA SER A 122 -16.54 13.40 -20.86
C SER A 122 -15.41 14.24 -20.23
#